data_AF-A0A2K5UIS3-F1
#
_entry.id   AF-A0A2K5UIS3-F1
#
_cell.length_a   1.000
_cell.length_b   1.000
_cell.length_c   1.000
_cell.angle_alpha   90.00
_cell.angle_beta   90.00
_cell.angle_gamma   90.00
#
_symmetry.space_group_name_H-M   'P 1'
#
loop_
_entity.id
_entity.type
_entity.pdbx_description
1 polymer ?
#
loop_
_entity_poly.entity_id
_entity_poly.type
_entity_poly.pdbx_seq_one_letter_code
_entity_poly.pdbx_strand_id
1 'polypeptide(L)'
;MDFLLLGLCLYWLLRRPSGVVLCLLGACFQMLPAAPSGCPQLCRCEGRLLYCEALNLTEAPHNLSGLLGLSLRYNSLSELRAGQFTGLMQLTWLYLDHNHICSVQGDAFQKLRRVKELTLSSNQITQLPNTTFRPMPNLRSVDLSYNKLQALAPDLFHGLRKLTTLHMRANAIQFVPVRIFQDCRSLKFLDIGYNQLKSLARNSFAGLFKLTELHLEHNDLVKVNFAHFPRLISLHSLCLRRNKVAIVVSSLDWVWNLEKMDLSGNEIEYMEPHVFETVPHLQSLQLDSNRLTYIEPRILNSWKSLTSITLAGNLWDCGRNVCALASWLSNFQGRYDGNLQCASPEYAQGEDVLDAVYAFHLCEDGAEPTSGHLLSAVTNRSDLGPPASSATTLADGGRGSTTAHSSLPPWLSPAASTPRMPCRSTRWSRAPWPSSSPSSSWSWCSTCPGSVSQPASGSSDSALSRSAGSKSRNRPCIRWLPCLPRNTTLITNRTTLREPW
;
A
#
# COMPACT_ATOMS: atom_id res chain seq x y z
N MET A 1 -95.64 -32.31 5.23
CA MET A 1 -94.46 -32.93 4.60
C MET A 1 -93.22 -32.17 5.07
N ASP A 2 -92.04 -32.51 4.54
CA ASP A 2 -90.87 -31.59 4.43
C ASP A 2 -90.04 -31.21 5.67
N PHE A 3 -90.06 -32.00 6.75
CA PHE A 3 -89.04 -31.90 7.82
C PHE A 3 -88.30 -33.19 8.19
N LEU A 4 -88.65 -34.35 7.62
CA LEU A 4 -88.04 -35.65 7.95
C LEU A 4 -86.92 -36.12 7.00
N LEU A 5 -86.75 -35.52 5.81
CA LEU A 5 -85.69 -35.92 4.87
C LEU A 5 -84.31 -35.30 5.19
N LEU A 6 -84.26 -34.11 5.77
CA LEU A 6 -82.98 -33.40 6.02
C LEU A 6 -82.11 -34.08 7.09
N GLY A 7 -82.72 -34.68 8.12
CA GLY A 7 -81.97 -35.32 9.21
C GLY A 7 -81.18 -36.57 8.78
N LEU A 8 -81.69 -37.33 7.82
CA LEU A 8 -81.02 -38.55 7.33
C LEU A 8 -79.84 -38.27 6.40
N CYS A 9 -79.78 -37.09 5.78
CA CYS A 9 -78.69 -36.72 4.88
C CYS A 9 -77.41 -36.34 5.66
N LEU A 10 -77.53 -35.62 6.79
CA LEU A 10 -76.36 -35.27 7.61
C LEU A 10 -75.70 -36.47 8.31
N TYR A 11 -76.47 -37.50 8.68
CA TYR A 11 -75.93 -38.63 9.44
C TYR A 11 -74.95 -39.49 8.63
N TRP A 12 -75.07 -39.51 7.29
CA TRP A 12 -74.17 -40.25 6.40
C TRP A 12 -72.80 -39.60 6.21
N LEU A 13 -72.67 -38.27 6.38
CA LEU A 13 -71.41 -37.55 6.17
C LEU A 13 -70.41 -37.67 7.35
N LEU A 14 -70.88 -38.11 8.52
CA LEU A 14 -70.08 -38.12 9.76
C LEU A 14 -69.32 -39.44 10.03
N ARG A 15 -69.41 -40.45 9.16
CA ARG A 15 -68.91 -41.81 9.41
C ARG A 15 -67.79 -42.29 8.46
N ARG A 16 -66.73 -41.47 8.31
CA ARG A 16 -65.31 -41.77 7.92
C ARG A 16 -65.00 -42.83 6.82
N PRO A 17 -63.88 -42.67 6.07
CA PRO A 17 -63.23 -41.43 5.61
C PRO A 17 -62.73 -41.48 4.15
N SER A 18 -62.84 -40.39 3.39
CA SER A 18 -62.06 -40.22 2.15
C SER A 18 -60.71 -39.56 2.45
N GLY A 19 -59.61 -40.33 2.31
CA GLY A 19 -58.25 -39.87 2.64
C GLY A 19 -57.79 -38.61 1.88
N VAL A 20 -58.43 -38.30 0.76
CA VAL A 20 -58.22 -37.10 -0.07
C VAL A 20 -58.37 -35.81 0.75
N VAL A 21 -59.34 -35.72 1.67
CA VAL A 21 -59.61 -34.49 2.43
C VAL A 21 -58.47 -34.17 3.41
N LEU A 22 -57.87 -35.19 4.02
CA LEU A 22 -56.73 -35.01 4.92
C LEU A 22 -55.47 -34.61 4.15
N CYS A 23 -55.28 -35.15 2.92
CA CYS A 23 -54.18 -34.76 2.04
C CYS A 23 -54.27 -33.30 1.58
N LEU A 24 -55.46 -32.76 1.33
CA LEU A 24 -55.61 -31.35 0.91
C LEU A 24 -55.25 -30.37 2.04
N LEU A 25 -55.65 -30.67 3.29
CA LEU A 25 -55.25 -29.86 4.45
C LEU A 25 -53.76 -30.04 4.79
N GLY A 26 -53.21 -31.25 4.63
CA GLY A 26 -51.77 -31.51 4.81
C GLY A 26 -50.90 -30.83 3.77
N ALA A 27 -51.31 -30.81 2.50
CA ALA A 27 -50.57 -30.16 1.41
C ALA A 27 -50.53 -28.63 1.56
N CYS A 28 -51.61 -28.00 2.01
CA CYS A 28 -51.61 -26.56 2.31
C CYS A 28 -50.57 -26.18 3.39
N PHE A 29 -50.34 -27.03 4.39
CA PHE A 29 -49.32 -26.77 5.42
C PHE A 29 -47.87 -26.88 4.92
N GLN A 30 -47.62 -27.51 3.77
CA GLN A 30 -46.30 -27.52 3.12
C GLN A 30 -46.07 -26.35 2.15
N MET A 31 -47.08 -25.50 1.93
CA MET A 31 -46.99 -24.30 1.08
C MET A 31 -47.03 -22.98 1.86
N LEU A 32 -46.90 -23.02 3.20
CA LEU A 32 -46.40 -21.84 3.91
C LEU A 32 -44.93 -21.64 3.51
N PRO A 33 -44.52 -20.44 3.04
CA PRO A 33 -43.09 -20.14 2.96
C PRO A 33 -42.53 -20.24 4.38
N ALA A 34 -41.39 -20.91 4.53
CA ALA A 34 -40.76 -21.12 5.84
C ALA A 34 -40.69 -19.79 6.60
N ALA A 35 -41.43 -19.71 7.71
CA ALA A 35 -41.60 -18.47 8.46
C ALA A 35 -40.20 -17.92 8.78
N PRO A 36 -39.91 -16.63 8.48
CA PRO A 36 -38.57 -16.10 8.68
C PRO A 36 -38.19 -16.30 10.14
N SER A 37 -37.02 -16.93 10.35
CA SER A 37 -36.44 -17.15 11.69
C SER A 37 -36.54 -15.84 12.47
N GLY A 38 -37.38 -15.83 13.51
CA GLY A 38 -37.93 -14.60 14.10
C GLY A 38 -36.85 -13.57 14.40
N CYS A 39 -37.11 -12.30 14.07
CA CYS A 39 -36.09 -11.25 14.15
C CYS A 39 -35.41 -11.26 15.53
N PRO A 40 -34.07 -11.41 15.61
CA PRO A 40 -33.37 -11.48 16.89
C PRO A 40 -33.68 -10.24 17.74
N GLN A 41 -33.93 -10.44 19.04
CA GLN A 41 -34.60 -9.48 19.93
C GLN A 41 -33.89 -8.13 20.18
N LEU A 42 -32.75 -7.87 19.52
CA LEU A 42 -32.03 -6.60 19.54
C LEU A 42 -31.65 -6.08 18.14
N CYS A 43 -31.97 -6.83 17.07
CA CYS A 43 -31.59 -6.48 15.70
C CYS A 43 -32.76 -5.89 14.91
N ARG A 44 -32.46 -5.06 13.91
CA ARG A 44 -33.42 -4.53 12.94
C ARG A 44 -33.49 -5.43 11.71
N CYS A 45 -34.68 -5.89 11.36
CA CYS A 45 -34.92 -6.73 10.17
C CYS A 45 -35.71 -5.97 9.10
N GLU A 46 -35.20 -5.93 7.88
CA GLU A 46 -35.87 -5.32 6.72
C GLU A 46 -36.03 -6.36 5.61
N GLY A 47 -37.16 -7.08 5.64
CA GLY A 47 -37.48 -8.17 4.72
C GLY A 47 -36.52 -9.36 4.83
N ARG A 48 -35.38 -9.31 4.13
CA ARG A 48 -34.31 -10.32 4.17
C ARG A 48 -32.94 -9.71 4.50
N LEU A 49 -32.91 -8.47 4.98
CA LEU A 49 -31.72 -7.78 5.45
C LEU A 49 -31.74 -7.76 6.98
N LEU A 50 -30.63 -8.12 7.62
CA LEU A 50 -30.49 -8.15 9.08
C LEU A 50 -29.39 -7.19 9.54
N TYR A 51 -29.76 -6.25 10.40
CA TYR A 51 -28.86 -5.24 10.98
C TYR A 51 -28.76 -5.46 12.49
N CYS A 52 -27.62 -5.99 12.93
CA CYS A 52 -27.29 -6.28 14.32
C CYS A 52 -26.08 -5.42 14.74
N GLU A 53 -26.23 -4.10 14.72
CA GLU A 53 -25.12 -3.14 14.85
C GLU A 53 -25.05 -2.52 16.25
N ALA A 54 -23.84 -2.28 16.77
CA ALA A 54 -23.59 -1.67 18.09
C ALA A 54 -24.19 -2.43 19.30
N LEU A 55 -24.28 -3.76 19.20
CA LEU A 55 -24.92 -4.64 20.20
C LEU A 55 -23.94 -5.37 21.13
N ASN A 56 -22.63 -5.07 21.04
CA ASN A 56 -21.55 -5.77 21.77
C ASN A 56 -21.55 -7.30 21.59
N LEU A 57 -22.02 -7.81 20.44
CA LEU A 57 -22.06 -9.24 20.15
C LEU A 57 -20.65 -9.83 20.09
N THR A 58 -20.42 -10.93 20.82
CA THR A 58 -19.15 -11.68 20.82
C THR A 58 -19.14 -12.81 19.80
N GLU A 59 -20.31 -13.32 19.42
CA GLU A 59 -20.52 -14.31 18.36
C GLU A 59 -21.67 -13.89 17.44
N ALA A 60 -21.69 -14.35 16.19
CA ALA A 60 -22.78 -14.04 15.25
C ALA A 60 -24.07 -14.81 15.60
N PRO A 61 -25.27 -14.25 15.35
CA PRO A 61 -26.52 -14.94 15.65
C PRO A 61 -26.64 -16.25 14.84
N HIS A 62 -26.96 -17.34 15.54
CA HIS A 62 -27.09 -18.68 14.98
C HIS A 62 -28.50 -18.94 14.40
N ASN A 63 -28.64 -20.04 13.66
CA ASN A 63 -29.89 -20.49 13.03
C ASN A 63 -30.55 -19.51 12.03
N LEU A 64 -29.79 -18.51 11.55
CA LEU A 64 -30.21 -17.61 10.48
C LEU A 64 -30.19 -18.32 9.12
N SER A 65 -31.24 -18.12 8.32
CA SER A 65 -31.32 -18.64 6.95
C SER A 65 -32.03 -17.67 6.00
N GLY A 66 -31.86 -17.85 4.69
CA GLY A 66 -32.59 -17.10 3.65
C GLY A 66 -32.24 -15.61 3.47
N LEU A 67 -31.43 -15.02 4.37
CA LEU A 67 -31.01 -13.62 4.31
C LEU A 67 -30.25 -13.27 3.02
N LEU A 68 -30.47 -12.04 2.54
CA LEU A 68 -29.77 -11.41 1.42
C LEU A 68 -28.66 -10.46 1.88
N GLY A 69 -28.70 -9.99 3.12
CA GLY A 69 -27.72 -9.09 3.72
C GLY A 69 -27.62 -9.26 5.23
N LEU A 70 -26.41 -9.11 5.77
CA LEU A 70 -26.12 -9.23 7.20
C LEU A 70 -25.09 -8.17 7.60
N SER A 71 -25.47 -7.31 8.53
CA SER A 71 -24.59 -6.34 9.18
C SER A 71 -24.39 -6.70 10.65
N LEU A 72 -23.13 -6.79 11.06
CA LEU A 72 -22.67 -7.05 12.42
C LEU A 72 -21.63 -6.00 12.85
N ARG A 73 -21.78 -4.77 12.35
CA ARG A 73 -20.89 -3.63 12.61
C ARG A 73 -20.83 -3.22 14.08
N TYR A 74 -19.71 -2.63 14.50
CA TYR A 74 -19.55 -2.05 15.85
C TYR A 74 -19.83 -3.05 16.98
N ASN A 75 -19.42 -4.31 16.81
CA ASN A 75 -19.58 -5.38 17.81
C ASN A 75 -18.22 -5.81 18.38
N SER A 76 -18.22 -6.87 19.20
CA SER A 76 -17.04 -7.41 19.88
C SER A 76 -16.65 -8.79 19.35
N LEU A 77 -16.95 -9.09 18.08
CA LEU A 77 -16.58 -10.36 17.45
C LEU A 77 -15.04 -10.50 17.43
N SER A 78 -14.52 -11.62 17.95
CA SER A 78 -13.07 -11.85 18.10
C SER A 78 -12.50 -12.83 17.08
N GLU A 79 -13.29 -13.81 16.62
CA GLU A 79 -12.89 -14.78 15.60
C GLU A 79 -14.05 -15.12 14.66
N LEU A 80 -13.70 -15.54 13.44
CA LEU A 80 -14.65 -16.14 12.50
C LEU A 80 -14.38 -17.65 12.38
N ARG A 81 -15.29 -18.46 12.92
CA ARG A 81 -15.19 -19.92 12.96
C ARG A 81 -15.71 -20.56 11.67
N ALA A 82 -15.15 -21.71 11.30
CA ALA A 82 -15.72 -22.56 10.26
C ALA A 82 -17.18 -22.91 10.62
N GLY A 83 -18.06 -22.95 9.61
CA GLY A 83 -19.49 -23.27 9.80
C GLY A 83 -20.39 -22.08 10.14
N GLN A 84 -19.86 -21.00 10.72
CA GLN A 84 -20.60 -19.88 11.33
C GLN A 84 -21.64 -19.22 10.40
N PHE A 85 -21.38 -19.14 9.09
CA PHE A 85 -22.27 -18.52 8.10
C PHE A 85 -22.98 -19.53 7.16
N THR A 86 -22.94 -20.84 7.45
CA THR A 86 -23.34 -21.87 6.47
C THR A 86 -24.82 -21.91 6.08
N GLY A 87 -25.72 -21.36 6.90
CA GLY A 87 -27.14 -21.16 6.57
C GLY A 87 -27.41 -19.99 5.60
N LEU A 88 -26.44 -19.10 5.42
CA LEU A 88 -26.58 -17.83 4.69
C LEU A 88 -26.25 -17.97 3.19
N MET A 89 -26.68 -19.07 2.56
CA MET A 89 -26.39 -19.35 1.14
C MET A 89 -26.90 -18.28 0.15
N GLN A 90 -27.87 -17.47 0.57
CA GLN A 90 -28.48 -16.41 -0.26
C GLN A 90 -27.82 -15.04 -0.08
N LEU A 91 -26.86 -14.91 0.84
CA LEU A 91 -26.24 -13.65 1.23
C LEU A 91 -25.52 -12.98 0.04
N THR A 92 -25.70 -11.66 -0.08
CA THR A 92 -25.12 -10.85 -1.17
C THR A 92 -24.11 -9.82 -0.66
N TRP A 93 -24.26 -9.35 0.58
CA TRP A 93 -23.31 -8.51 1.28
C TRP A 93 -23.17 -8.93 2.75
N LEU A 94 -21.95 -8.82 3.29
CA LEU A 94 -21.61 -9.18 4.67
C LEU A 94 -20.71 -8.09 5.28
N TYR A 95 -21.22 -7.38 6.29
CA TYR A 95 -20.48 -6.31 6.96
C TYR A 95 -20.06 -6.73 8.36
N LEU A 96 -18.75 -6.83 8.56
CA LEU A 96 -18.08 -7.26 9.80
C LEU A 96 -17.05 -6.21 10.27
N ASP A 97 -17.14 -4.98 9.76
CA ASP A 97 -16.23 -3.89 10.11
C ASP A 97 -16.45 -3.39 11.56
N HIS A 98 -15.45 -2.67 12.08
CA HIS A 98 -15.44 -2.12 13.44
C HIS A 98 -15.69 -3.18 14.51
N ASN A 99 -14.92 -4.26 14.46
CA ASN A 99 -14.98 -5.39 15.38
C ASN A 99 -13.59 -5.67 15.98
N HIS A 100 -13.40 -6.82 16.63
CA HIS A 100 -12.12 -7.22 17.22
C HIS A 100 -11.55 -8.49 16.58
N ILE A 101 -11.96 -8.79 15.33
CA ILE A 101 -11.63 -10.03 14.63
C ILE A 101 -10.13 -10.08 14.42
N CYS A 102 -9.49 -11.05 15.06
CA CYS A 102 -8.05 -11.29 14.99
C CYS A 102 -7.70 -12.54 14.16
N SER A 103 -8.65 -13.45 14.03
CA SER A 103 -8.48 -14.79 13.46
C SER A 103 -9.66 -15.12 12.54
N VAL A 104 -9.35 -15.53 11.30
CA VAL A 104 -10.34 -15.98 10.32
C VAL A 104 -9.96 -17.39 9.89
N GLN A 105 -10.82 -18.37 10.21
CA GLN A 105 -10.61 -19.75 9.79
C GLN A 105 -10.85 -19.88 8.27
N GLY A 106 -10.08 -20.72 7.58
CA GLY A 106 -10.12 -20.83 6.10
C GLY A 106 -11.50 -21.17 5.54
N ASP A 107 -12.31 -21.93 6.29
CA ASP A 107 -13.69 -22.32 5.97
C ASP A 107 -14.77 -21.45 6.64
N ALA A 108 -14.42 -20.29 7.22
CA ALA A 108 -15.41 -19.40 7.86
C ALA A 108 -16.51 -18.95 6.87
N PHE A 109 -16.12 -18.62 5.64
CA PHE A 109 -17.02 -18.15 4.59
C PHE A 109 -17.54 -19.28 3.67
N GLN A 110 -17.45 -20.55 4.11
CA GLN A 110 -17.90 -21.69 3.31
C GLN A 110 -19.38 -21.56 2.92
N LYS A 111 -19.70 -21.96 1.67
CA LYS A 111 -21.05 -21.90 1.04
C LYS A 111 -21.57 -20.49 0.67
N LEU A 112 -20.87 -19.39 0.99
CA LEU A 112 -21.27 -18.00 0.67
C LEU A 112 -21.15 -17.59 -0.82
N ARG A 113 -21.51 -18.49 -1.75
CA ARG A 113 -21.27 -18.33 -3.20
C ARG A 113 -21.94 -17.10 -3.84
N ARG A 114 -22.96 -16.50 -3.22
CA ARG A 114 -23.69 -15.33 -3.75
C ARG A 114 -23.16 -13.98 -3.28
N VAL A 115 -22.21 -13.95 -2.33
CA VAL A 115 -21.65 -12.71 -1.79
C VAL A 115 -20.87 -11.96 -2.87
N LYS A 116 -21.16 -10.65 -2.96
CA LYS A 116 -20.54 -9.67 -3.85
C LYS A 116 -19.69 -8.66 -3.07
N GLU A 117 -19.98 -8.47 -1.80
CA GLU A 117 -19.40 -7.41 -0.98
C GLU A 117 -19.11 -7.95 0.42
N LEU A 118 -17.87 -7.78 0.86
CA LEU A 118 -17.38 -8.20 2.17
C LEU A 118 -16.48 -7.09 2.72
N THR A 119 -16.84 -6.53 3.87
CA THR A 119 -15.91 -5.71 4.64
C THR A 119 -15.58 -6.35 5.99
N LEU A 120 -14.29 -6.32 6.28
CA LEU A 120 -13.64 -6.73 7.52
C LEU A 120 -12.75 -5.59 8.03
N SER A 121 -12.98 -4.34 7.62
CA SER A 121 -12.11 -3.22 8.00
C SER A 121 -12.26 -2.81 9.47
N SER A 122 -11.31 -2.04 10.00
CA SER A 122 -11.27 -1.65 11.42
C SER A 122 -11.36 -2.87 12.35
N ASN A 123 -10.45 -3.83 12.14
CA ASN A 123 -10.35 -5.08 12.88
C ASN A 123 -8.89 -5.34 13.28
N GLN A 124 -8.56 -6.57 13.73
CA GLN A 124 -7.24 -6.92 14.25
C GLN A 124 -6.58 -8.09 13.51
N ILE A 125 -7.02 -8.37 12.28
CA ILE A 125 -6.60 -9.54 11.50
C ILE A 125 -5.12 -9.41 11.15
N THR A 126 -4.31 -10.40 11.55
CA THR A 126 -2.85 -10.42 11.32
C THR A 126 -2.44 -11.21 10.07
N GLN A 127 -3.22 -12.23 9.71
CA GLN A 127 -3.02 -13.12 8.57
C GLN A 127 -4.36 -13.63 8.04
N LEU A 128 -4.44 -13.95 6.74
CA LEU A 128 -5.57 -14.61 6.10
C LEU A 128 -5.12 -15.88 5.37
N PRO A 129 -5.73 -17.06 5.63
CA PRO A 129 -5.50 -18.26 4.84
C PRO A 129 -5.81 -18.08 3.35
N ASN A 130 -5.04 -18.71 2.46
CA ASN A 130 -5.28 -18.64 1.01
C ASN A 130 -6.57 -19.33 0.53
N THR A 131 -7.29 -20.01 1.43
CA THR A 131 -8.63 -20.55 1.19
C THR A 131 -9.75 -19.56 1.45
N THR A 132 -9.53 -18.50 2.24
CA THR A 132 -10.58 -17.62 2.80
C THR A 132 -11.57 -17.09 1.77
N PHE A 133 -11.12 -16.61 0.61
CA PHE A 133 -12.00 -16.03 -0.41
C PHE A 133 -12.47 -17.03 -1.49
N ARG A 134 -11.90 -18.24 -1.55
CA ARG A 134 -12.24 -19.27 -2.55
C ARG A 134 -13.74 -19.67 -2.57
N PRO A 135 -14.48 -19.70 -1.45
CA PRO A 135 -15.93 -19.96 -1.45
C PRO A 135 -16.79 -18.87 -2.12
N MET A 136 -16.24 -17.68 -2.38
CA MET A 136 -16.98 -16.47 -2.78
C MET A 136 -16.56 -15.92 -4.17
N PRO A 137 -16.63 -16.71 -5.26
CA PRO A 137 -16.17 -16.32 -6.60
C PRO A 137 -17.00 -15.21 -7.28
N ASN A 138 -18.01 -14.66 -6.59
CA ASN A 138 -18.84 -13.55 -7.06
C ASN A 138 -18.53 -12.20 -6.38
N LEU A 139 -17.50 -12.15 -5.52
CA LEU A 139 -17.00 -10.91 -4.93
C LEU A 139 -16.69 -9.84 -5.99
N ARG A 140 -17.01 -8.60 -5.63
CA ARG A 140 -16.85 -7.35 -6.39
C ARG A 140 -16.13 -6.31 -5.54
N SER A 141 -16.50 -6.18 -4.27
CA SER A 141 -15.78 -5.34 -3.30
C SER A 141 -15.29 -6.19 -2.13
N VAL A 142 -14.02 -5.99 -1.76
CA VAL A 142 -13.40 -6.54 -0.56
C VAL A 142 -12.66 -5.41 0.14
N ASP A 143 -12.98 -5.20 1.41
CA ASP A 143 -12.32 -4.21 2.26
C ASP A 143 -11.70 -4.88 3.50
N LEU A 144 -10.37 -4.76 3.59
CA LEU A 144 -9.50 -5.26 4.66
C LEU A 144 -8.75 -4.10 5.34
N SER A 145 -9.18 -2.85 5.13
CA SER A 145 -8.48 -1.66 5.61
C SER A 145 -8.41 -1.60 7.14
N TYR A 146 -7.43 -0.89 7.71
CA TYR A 146 -7.29 -0.73 9.16
C TYR A 146 -7.29 -2.09 9.90
N ASN A 147 -6.37 -2.95 9.48
CA ASN A 147 -6.10 -4.25 10.08
C ASN A 147 -4.60 -4.38 10.41
N LYS A 148 -4.12 -5.59 10.72
CA LYS A 148 -2.74 -5.87 11.15
C LYS A 148 -2.03 -6.82 10.19
N LEU A 149 -2.46 -6.89 8.93
CA LEU A 149 -1.94 -7.84 7.93
C LEU A 149 -0.46 -7.54 7.65
N GLN A 150 0.42 -8.48 7.95
CA GLN A 150 1.88 -8.34 7.75
C GLN A 150 2.35 -8.89 6.39
N ALA A 151 1.65 -9.90 5.88
CA ALA A 151 1.93 -10.57 4.62
C ALA A 151 0.63 -11.06 3.98
N LEU A 152 0.61 -11.09 2.65
CA LEU A 152 -0.48 -11.69 1.87
C LEU A 152 -0.09 -13.11 1.47
N ALA A 153 -0.99 -14.07 1.71
CA ALA A 153 -0.73 -15.46 1.31
C ALA A 153 -0.73 -15.61 -0.23
N PRO A 154 0.14 -16.46 -0.81
CA PRO A 154 0.05 -16.84 -2.21
C PRO A 154 -1.35 -17.40 -2.54
N ASP A 155 -1.87 -17.05 -3.72
CA ASP A 155 -3.20 -17.43 -4.20
C ASP A 155 -4.40 -16.98 -3.34
N LEU A 156 -4.22 -16.02 -2.41
CA LEU A 156 -5.31 -15.49 -1.57
C LEU A 156 -6.50 -14.95 -2.40
N PHE A 157 -6.23 -14.27 -3.51
CA PHE A 157 -7.24 -13.71 -4.42
C PHE A 157 -7.48 -14.57 -5.68
N HIS A 158 -7.05 -15.83 -5.67
CA HIS A 158 -7.21 -16.74 -6.81
C HIS A 158 -8.68 -16.93 -7.20
N GLY A 159 -8.96 -16.94 -8.51
CA GLY A 159 -10.32 -17.10 -9.04
C GLY A 159 -11.27 -15.90 -8.87
N LEU A 160 -10.88 -14.79 -8.19
CA LEU A 160 -11.73 -13.61 -7.96
C LEU A 160 -11.90 -12.71 -9.20
N ARG A 161 -12.29 -13.31 -10.32
CA ARG A 161 -12.40 -12.67 -11.66
C ARG A 161 -13.43 -11.55 -11.76
N LYS A 162 -14.30 -11.41 -10.77
CA LYS A 162 -15.37 -10.39 -10.69
C LYS A 162 -15.05 -9.24 -9.72
N LEU A 163 -13.92 -9.32 -9.00
CA LEU A 163 -13.48 -8.27 -8.08
C LEU A 163 -13.22 -6.97 -8.87
N THR A 164 -13.79 -5.86 -8.40
CA THR A 164 -13.72 -4.52 -9.00
C THR A 164 -13.01 -3.51 -8.09
N THR A 165 -13.12 -3.68 -6.77
CA THR A 165 -12.54 -2.81 -5.75
C THR A 165 -11.88 -3.68 -4.66
N LEU A 166 -10.63 -3.36 -4.30
CA LEU A 166 -9.91 -4.02 -3.22
C LEU A 166 -9.18 -2.97 -2.36
N HIS A 167 -9.52 -2.93 -1.07
CA HIS A 167 -8.94 -2.02 -0.11
C HIS A 167 -8.15 -2.82 0.93
N MET A 168 -6.86 -2.51 1.08
CA MET A 168 -5.92 -3.09 2.06
C MET A 168 -5.14 -1.98 2.78
N ARG A 169 -5.70 -0.77 2.79
CA ARG A 169 -5.15 0.44 3.41
C ARG A 169 -4.81 0.24 4.89
N ALA A 170 -3.82 0.94 5.42
CA ALA A 170 -3.55 0.98 6.86
C ALA A 170 -3.38 -0.43 7.46
N ASN A 171 -2.40 -1.15 6.92
CA ASN A 171 -1.98 -2.48 7.35
C ASN A 171 -0.45 -2.48 7.56
N ALA A 172 0.17 -3.65 7.74
CA ALA A 172 1.61 -3.80 7.95
C ALA A 172 2.28 -4.59 6.80
N ILE A 173 1.72 -4.55 5.58
CA ILE A 173 2.15 -5.39 4.47
C ILE A 173 3.55 -4.96 4.02
N GLN A 174 4.52 -5.87 4.10
CA GLN A 174 5.92 -5.58 3.76
C GLN A 174 6.29 -5.94 2.31
N PHE A 175 5.51 -6.82 1.67
CA PHE A 175 5.72 -7.25 0.27
C PHE A 175 4.40 -7.63 -0.42
N VAL A 176 4.32 -7.36 -1.72
CA VAL A 176 3.21 -7.83 -2.59
C VAL A 176 3.67 -9.05 -3.39
N PRO A 177 3.16 -10.26 -3.13
CA PRO A 177 3.62 -11.47 -3.83
C PRO A 177 3.42 -11.40 -5.35
N VAL A 178 4.40 -11.90 -6.10
CA VAL A 178 4.37 -11.94 -7.57
C VAL A 178 3.14 -12.72 -8.06
N ARG A 179 2.40 -12.15 -9.02
CA ARG A 179 1.15 -12.70 -9.59
C ARG A 179 -0.02 -12.90 -8.60
N ILE A 180 -0.02 -12.32 -7.39
CA ILE A 180 -1.16 -12.47 -6.46
C ILE A 180 -2.50 -12.00 -7.05
N PHE A 181 -2.47 -11.03 -7.97
CA PHE A 181 -3.64 -10.47 -8.65
C PHE A 181 -3.92 -11.07 -10.05
N GLN A 182 -3.27 -12.17 -10.43
CA GLN A 182 -3.28 -12.73 -11.80
C GLN A 182 -4.68 -13.08 -12.36
N ASP A 183 -5.64 -13.41 -11.49
CA ASP A 183 -7.05 -13.67 -11.85
C ASP A 183 -7.97 -12.45 -11.66
N CYS A 184 -7.52 -11.35 -11.04
CA CYS A 184 -8.33 -10.17 -10.71
C CYS A 184 -8.61 -9.25 -11.93
N ARG A 185 -8.96 -9.85 -13.07
CA ARG A 185 -9.05 -9.20 -14.40
C ARG A 185 -10.16 -8.14 -14.55
N SER A 186 -10.99 -7.96 -13.52
CA SER A 186 -12.04 -6.93 -13.46
C SER A 186 -11.72 -5.79 -12.49
N LEU A 187 -10.59 -5.86 -11.78
CA LEU A 187 -10.23 -4.89 -10.74
C LEU A 187 -9.97 -3.52 -11.37
N LYS A 188 -10.60 -2.49 -10.82
CA LYS A 188 -10.48 -1.08 -11.23
C LYS A 188 -9.73 -0.25 -10.20
N PHE A 189 -10.01 -0.48 -8.92
CA PHE A 189 -9.43 0.26 -7.80
C PHE A 189 -8.66 -0.69 -6.89
N LEU A 190 -7.43 -0.31 -6.54
CA LEU A 190 -6.57 -1.04 -5.61
C LEU A 190 -5.88 -0.06 -4.65
N ASP A 191 -6.19 -0.17 -3.36
CA ASP A 191 -5.53 0.59 -2.30
C ASP A 191 -4.68 -0.32 -1.41
N ILE A 192 -3.36 -0.07 -1.43
CA ILE A 192 -2.36 -0.64 -0.52
C ILE A 192 -1.53 0.50 0.12
N GLY A 193 -2.10 1.70 0.22
CA GLY A 193 -1.51 2.84 0.91
C GLY A 193 -1.43 2.60 2.42
N TYR A 194 -0.59 3.36 3.12
CA TYR A 194 -0.38 3.25 4.57
C TYR A 194 0.02 1.81 4.95
N ASN A 195 1.11 1.33 4.36
CA ASN A 195 1.66 -0.02 4.57
C ASN A 195 3.20 0.08 4.74
N GLN A 196 3.93 -1.04 4.65
CA GLN A 196 5.37 -1.12 4.91
C GLN A 196 6.16 -1.64 3.69
N LEU A 197 5.65 -1.37 2.47
CA LEU A 197 6.24 -1.84 1.22
C LEU A 197 7.57 -1.11 0.96
N LYS A 198 8.69 -1.84 1.03
CA LYS A 198 10.04 -1.30 0.78
C LYS A 198 10.46 -1.36 -0.70
N SER A 199 9.86 -2.28 -1.44
CA SER A 199 10.10 -2.48 -2.87
C SER A 199 8.91 -3.16 -3.54
N LEU A 200 8.87 -3.08 -4.87
CA LEU A 200 7.89 -3.75 -5.71
C LEU A 200 8.63 -4.76 -6.60
N ALA A 201 8.13 -5.99 -6.71
CA ALA A 201 8.70 -6.99 -7.59
C ALA A 201 8.11 -6.89 -9.01
N ARG A 202 8.92 -7.20 -10.02
CA ARG A 202 8.45 -7.30 -11.41
C ARG A 202 7.31 -8.33 -11.47
N ASN A 203 6.16 -7.94 -12.02
CA ASN A 203 4.93 -8.74 -12.09
C ASN A 203 4.15 -8.94 -10.76
N SER A 204 4.37 -8.13 -9.71
CA SER A 204 3.45 -8.08 -8.55
C SER A 204 2.02 -7.69 -8.96
N PHE A 205 1.88 -6.72 -9.87
CA PHE A 205 0.59 -6.22 -10.38
C PHE A 205 0.09 -6.91 -11.67
N ALA A 206 0.65 -8.06 -12.04
CA ALA A 206 0.25 -8.77 -13.26
C ALA A 206 -1.20 -9.27 -13.19
N GLY A 207 -1.93 -9.14 -14.30
CA GLY A 207 -3.35 -9.52 -14.44
C GLY A 207 -4.34 -8.35 -14.29
N LEU A 208 -3.88 -7.20 -13.80
CA LEU A 208 -4.68 -6.00 -13.49
C LEU A 208 -5.00 -5.12 -14.72
N PHE A 209 -5.40 -5.75 -15.83
CA PHE A 209 -5.59 -5.08 -17.13
C PHE A 209 -6.66 -3.98 -17.17
N LYS A 210 -7.56 -3.94 -16.18
CA LYS A 210 -8.66 -2.95 -16.07
C LYS A 210 -8.48 -1.97 -14.90
N LEU A 211 -7.31 -1.98 -14.24
CA LEU A 211 -7.03 -1.12 -13.11
C LEU A 211 -6.95 0.33 -13.59
N THR A 212 -7.83 1.18 -13.08
CA THR A 212 -7.92 2.62 -13.38
C THR A 212 -7.18 3.46 -12.34
N GLU A 213 -7.06 2.96 -11.12
CA GLU A 213 -6.54 3.72 -9.98
C GLU A 213 -5.76 2.81 -9.02
N LEU A 214 -4.54 3.25 -8.66
CA LEU A 214 -3.62 2.52 -7.78
C LEU A 214 -3.07 3.45 -6.69
N HIS A 215 -3.37 3.11 -5.43
CA HIS A 215 -2.92 3.83 -4.23
C HIS A 215 -1.82 3.05 -3.52
N LEU A 216 -0.64 3.67 -3.41
CA LEU A 216 0.59 3.15 -2.82
C LEU A 216 1.28 4.19 -1.91
N GLU A 217 0.56 5.26 -1.53
CA GLU A 217 1.08 6.33 -0.68
C GLU A 217 1.40 5.86 0.74
N HIS A 218 2.23 6.61 1.48
CA HIS A 218 2.62 6.25 2.86
C HIS A 218 3.14 4.80 2.96
N ASN A 219 4.20 4.51 2.20
CA ASN A 219 4.94 3.24 2.20
C ASN A 219 6.46 3.56 2.29
N ASP A 220 7.32 2.54 2.25
CA ASP A 220 8.78 2.67 2.39
C ASP A 220 9.53 2.55 1.03
N LEU A 221 8.87 2.82 -0.11
CA LEU A 221 9.47 2.59 -1.43
C LEU A 221 10.65 3.53 -1.70
N VAL A 222 11.85 2.98 -1.94
CA VAL A 222 13.09 3.76 -2.15
C VAL A 222 13.38 4.08 -3.63
N LYS A 223 12.90 3.24 -4.56
CA LYS A 223 13.08 3.42 -6.01
C LYS A 223 11.83 3.01 -6.77
N VAL A 224 11.43 3.83 -7.74
CA VAL A 224 10.36 3.51 -8.69
C VAL A 224 10.98 3.18 -10.04
N ASN A 225 10.71 1.97 -10.53
CA ASN A 225 10.88 1.63 -11.95
C ASN A 225 9.49 1.34 -12.52
N PHE A 226 9.08 2.08 -13.56
CA PHE A 226 7.78 1.87 -14.20
C PHE A 226 7.63 0.44 -14.79
N ALA A 227 8.72 -0.26 -15.10
CA ALA A 227 8.70 -1.67 -15.51
C ALA A 227 8.20 -2.67 -14.43
N HIS A 228 8.01 -2.23 -13.18
CA HIS A 228 7.36 -3.03 -12.13
C HIS A 228 5.83 -3.05 -12.25
N PHE A 229 5.24 -2.23 -13.15
CA PHE A 229 3.80 -2.14 -13.40
C PHE A 229 3.43 -2.67 -14.81
N PRO A 230 3.65 -3.98 -15.09
CA PRO A 230 3.50 -4.54 -16.43
C PRO A 230 2.07 -4.47 -16.97
N ARG A 231 1.89 -3.79 -18.10
CA ARG A 231 0.65 -3.75 -18.89
C ARG A 231 -0.59 -3.28 -18.11
N LEU A 232 -0.44 -2.29 -17.22
CA LEU A 232 -1.56 -1.56 -16.61
C LEU A 232 -2.18 -0.56 -17.60
N ILE A 233 -2.62 -1.05 -18.75
CA ILE A 233 -3.04 -0.26 -19.93
C ILE A 233 -4.25 0.65 -19.71
N SER A 234 -5.02 0.42 -18.64
CA SER A 234 -6.17 1.23 -18.25
C SER A 234 -5.92 2.15 -17.05
N LEU A 235 -4.67 2.29 -16.59
CA LEU A 235 -4.36 3.09 -15.39
C LEU A 235 -4.41 4.59 -15.72
N HIS A 236 -5.33 5.31 -15.07
CA HIS A 236 -5.50 6.77 -15.22
C HIS A 236 -4.85 7.54 -14.05
N SER A 237 -4.83 6.95 -12.84
CA SER A 237 -4.33 7.58 -11.61
C SER A 237 -3.36 6.67 -10.86
N LEU A 238 -2.18 7.20 -10.49
CA LEU A 238 -1.15 6.53 -9.69
C LEU A 238 -0.71 7.43 -8.54
N CYS A 239 -0.99 6.98 -7.30
CA CYS A 239 -0.61 7.69 -6.08
C CYS A 239 0.57 6.99 -5.40
N LEU A 240 1.72 7.68 -5.34
CA LEU A 240 2.99 7.25 -4.72
C LEU A 240 3.47 8.25 -3.65
N ARG A 241 2.60 9.19 -3.25
CA ARG A 241 2.85 10.25 -2.25
C ARG A 241 3.48 9.72 -0.96
N ARG A 242 4.41 10.47 -0.35
CA ARG A 242 5.01 10.14 0.96
C ARG A 242 5.54 8.70 1.03
N ASN A 243 6.31 8.33 0.01
CA ASN A 243 7.26 7.23 0.08
C ASN A 243 8.66 7.79 0.36
N LYS A 244 9.72 7.01 0.11
CA LYS A 244 11.13 7.41 0.25
C LYS A 244 11.84 7.39 -1.10
N VAL A 245 11.11 7.66 -2.17
CA VAL A 245 11.60 7.46 -3.54
C VAL A 245 12.68 8.48 -3.82
N ALA A 246 13.92 8.04 -3.96
CA ALA A 246 15.05 8.91 -4.32
C ALA A 246 15.28 8.96 -5.85
N ILE A 247 14.89 7.88 -6.55
CA ILE A 247 15.18 7.65 -7.97
C ILE A 247 13.92 7.17 -8.70
N VAL A 248 13.59 7.82 -9.83
CA VAL A 248 12.54 7.40 -10.76
C VAL A 248 13.16 7.04 -12.13
N VAL A 249 12.90 5.83 -12.62
CA VAL A 249 13.40 5.29 -13.90
C VAL A 249 12.28 4.60 -14.71
N SER A 250 12.44 4.51 -16.03
CA SER A 250 11.50 3.84 -16.93
C SER A 250 12.22 2.96 -17.95
N SER A 251 12.46 1.70 -17.57
CA SER A 251 12.90 0.67 -18.54
C SER A 251 11.67 0.02 -19.21
N LEU A 252 10.86 0.83 -19.91
CA LEU A 252 9.57 0.44 -20.48
C LEU A 252 9.56 0.39 -22.01
N ASP A 253 9.09 -0.72 -22.55
CA ASP A 253 8.85 -0.91 -23.99
C ASP A 253 7.43 -0.50 -24.44
N TRP A 254 6.62 0.12 -23.55
CA TRP A 254 5.22 0.46 -23.83
C TRP A 254 4.75 1.74 -23.13
N VAL A 255 3.78 2.40 -23.75
CA VAL A 255 3.16 3.66 -23.28
C VAL A 255 1.99 3.39 -22.33
N TRP A 256 1.76 4.27 -21.35
CA TRP A 256 0.58 4.27 -20.48
C TRP A 256 -0.38 5.42 -20.82
N ASN A 257 -1.69 5.20 -20.61
CA ASN A 257 -2.72 6.25 -20.68
C ASN A 257 -2.95 6.89 -19.30
N LEU A 258 -1.86 7.24 -18.61
CA LEU A 258 -1.92 7.81 -17.26
C LEU A 258 -2.19 9.32 -17.34
N GLU A 259 -3.23 9.78 -16.65
CA GLU A 259 -3.63 11.19 -16.59
C GLU A 259 -3.09 11.89 -15.34
N LYS A 260 -2.92 11.15 -14.23
CA LYS A 260 -2.55 11.71 -12.92
C LYS A 260 -1.47 10.89 -12.24
N MET A 261 -0.41 11.55 -11.80
CA MET A 261 0.67 10.97 -11.02
C MET A 261 0.97 11.85 -9.79
N ASP A 262 0.93 11.25 -8.60
CA ASP A 262 1.30 11.92 -7.36
C ASP A 262 2.59 11.29 -6.79
N LEU A 263 3.68 12.04 -6.87
CA LEU A 263 5.00 11.73 -6.31
C LEU A 263 5.38 12.69 -5.16
N SER A 264 4.43 13.48 -4.65
CA SER A 264 4.73 14.51 -3.65
C SER A 264 5.22 13.94 -2.31
N GLY A 265 6.01 14.71 -1.57
CA GLY A 265 6.50 14.31 -0.24
C GLY A 265 7.45 13.12 -0.25
N ASN A 266 8.15 12.88 -1.35
CA ASN A 266 9.17 11.84 -1.48
C ASN A 266 10.58 12.42 -1.25
N GLU A 267 11.63 11.68 -1.61
CA GLU A 267 13.01 12.10 -1.46
C GLU A 267 13.71 12.22 -2.83
N ILE A 268 12.97 12.55 -3.90
CA ILE A 268 13.45 12.41 -5.28
C ILE A 268 14.59 13.40 -5.54
N GLU A 269 15.79 12.86 -5.78
CA GLU A 269 17.00 13.60 -6.19
C GLU A 269 17.26 13.44 -7.69
N TYR A 270 16.85 12.32 -8.30
CA TYR A 270 17.11 12.02 -9.71
C TYR A 270 15.92 11.38 -10.44
N MET A 271 15.68 11.87 -11.65
CA MET A 271 14.72 11.34 -12.62
C MET A 271 15.43 11.07 -13.94
N GLU A 272 15.21 9.90 -14.53
CA GLU A 272 15.83 9.53 -15.81
C GLU A 272 15.28 10.39 -16.98
N PRO A 273 16.12 10.83 -17.94
CA PRO A 273 15.71 11.83 -18.95
C PRO A 273 14.50 11.44 -19.82
N HIS A 274 14.28 10.13 -19.98
CA HIS A 274 13.24 9.54 -20.82
C HIS A 274 11.98 9.16 -20.00
N VAL A 275 12.00 9.29 -18.67
CA VAL A 275 11.05 8.63 -17.76
C VAL A 275 9.59 8.97 -18.07
N PHE A 276 9.32 10.22 -18.46
CA PHE A 276 8.00 10.72 -18.80
C PHE A 276 7.62 10.58 -20.29
N GLU A 277 8.55 10.19 -21.19
CA GLU A 277 8.22 9.89 -22.60
C GLU A 277 7.22 8.71 -22.71
N THR A 278 7.16 7.87 -21.67
CA THR A 278 6.25 6.71 -21.56
C THR A 278 4.85 7.03 -21.01
N VAL A 279 4.60 8.29 -20.60
CA VAL A 279 3.30 8.80 -20.09
C VAL A 279 2.90 10.12 -20.78
N PRO A 280 2.74 10.13 -22.13
CA PRO A 280 2.55 11.36 -22.92
C PRO A 280 1.20 12.06 -22.69
N HIS A 281 0.23 11.39 -22.07
CA HIS A 281 -1.11 11.92 -21.78
C HIS A 281 -1.28 12.41 -20.33
N LEU A 282 -0.17 12.58 -19.60
CA LEU A 282 -0.18 13.05 -18.22
C LEU A 282 -0.71 14.49 -18.16
N GLN A 283 -1.77 14.71 -17.38
CA GLN A 283 -2.46 15.99 -17.20
C GLN A 283 -2.14 16.64 -15.85
N SER A 284 -1.88 15.83 -14.81
CA SER A 284 -1.56 16.28 -13.46
C SER A 284 -0.35 15.53 -12.90
N LEU A 285 0.67 16.27 -12.50
CA LEU A 285 1.91 15.75 -11.93
C LEU A 285 2.24 16.48 -10.62
N GLN A 286 2.14 15.81 -9.48
CA GLN A 286 2.56 16.39 -8.21
C GLN A 286 3.99 15.95 -7.87
N LEU A 287 4.91 16.90 -7.79
CA LEU A 287 6.33 16.72 -7.44
C LEU A 287 6.77 17.60 -6.26
N ASP A 288 5.84 18.29 -5.59
CA ASP A 288 6.14 19.10 -4.40
C ASP A 288 6.78 18.29 -3.26
N SER A 289 7.46 18.98 -2.37
CA SER A 289 8.05 18.41 -1.15
C SER A 289 9.03 17.25 -1.46
N ASN A 290 9.98 17.47 -2.38
CA ASN A 290 10.98 16.49 -2.82
C ASN A 290 12.42 17.06 -2.68
N ARG A 291 13.44 16.43 -3.27
CA ARG A 291 14.85 16.84 -3.20
C ARG A 291 15.42 17.33 -4.55
N LEU A 292 14.56 17.70 -5.51
CA LEU A 292 15.00 18.12 -6.84
C LEU A 292 15.77 19.45 -6.75
N THR A 293 16.90 19.54 -7.43
CA THR A 293 17.71 20.76 -7.54
C THR A 293 17.54 21.45 -8.89
N TYR A 294 17.30 20.69 -9.96
CA TYR A 294 16.90 21.17 -11.29
C TYR A 294 16.04 20.10 -11.98
N ILE A 295 15.45 20.44 -13.12
CA ILE A 295 14.80 19.48 -14.02
C ILE A 295 15.49 19.55 -15.38
N GLU A 296 15.88 18.40 -15.92
CA GLU A 296 16.57 18.34 -17.21
C GLU A 296 15.67 18.81 -18.37
N PRO A 297 16.17 19.59 -19.34
CA PRO A 297 15.37 20.07 -20.48
C PRO A 297 14.60 18.98 -21.23
N ARG A 298 15.13 17.75 -21.29
CA ARG A 298 14.45 16.61 -21.93
C ARG A 298 13.18 16.19 -21.19
N ILE A 299 13.17 16.25 -19.87
CA ILE A 299 11.99 15.98 -19.05
C ILE A 299 10.93 17.05 -19.30
N LEU A 300 11.31 18.34 -19.29
CA LEU A 300 10.41 19.46 -19.59
C LEU A 300 9.77 19.33 -20.99
N ASN A 301 10.57 18.93 -21.99
CA ASN A 301 10.12 18.67 -23.36
C ASN A 301 9.15 17.48 -23.51
N SER A 302 9.06 16.61 -22.50
CA SER A 302 8.13 15.47 -22.49
C SER A 302 6.74 15.81 -21.92
N TRP A 303 6.64 16.88 -21.10
CA TRP A 303 5.43 17.28 -20.35
C TRP A 303 4.35 18.00 -21.18
N LYS A 304 4.09 17.48 -22.39
CA LYS A 304 3.30 18.13 -23.46
C LYS A 304 1.78 18.23 -23.19
N SER A 305 1.26 17.53 -22.19
CA SER A 305 -0.18 17.48 -21.88
C SER A 305 -0.52 17.93 -20.46
N LEU A 306 0.46 18.43 -19.69
CA LEU A 306 0.20 18.90 -18.33
C LEU A 306 -0.74 20.12 -18.33
N THR A 307 -1.72 20.07 -17.44
CA THR A 307 -2.64 21.16 -17.11
C THR A 307 -2.49 21.61 -15.65
N SER A 308 -1.87 20.78 -14.81
CA SER A 308 -1.51 21.10 -13.43
C SER A 308 -0.19 20.43 -13.04
N ILE A 309 0.70 21.16 -12.38
CA ILE A 309 1.93 20.63 -11.78
C ILE A 309 2.10 21.18 -10.36
N THR A 310 2.82 20.48 -9.48
CA THR A 310 3.33 21.06 -8.21
C THR A 310 4.83 20.83 -8.07
N LEU A 311 5.57 21.84 -7.62
CA LEU A 311 7.02 21.90 -7.59
C LEU A 311 7.59 22.59 -6.33
N ALA A 312 6.78 23.23 -5.49
CA ALA A 312 7.22 23.90 -4.28
C ALA A 312 7.83 22.93 -3.25
N GLY A 313 8.67 23.44 -2.34
CA GLY A 313 9.31 22.62 -1.30
C GLY A 313 10.35 21.62 -1.83
N ASN A 314 10.88 21.85 -3.04
CA ASN A 314 12.10 21.22 -3.55
C ASN A 314 13.34 22.04 -3.16
N LEU A 315 14.53 21.60 -3.60
CA LEU A 315 15.82 22.20 -3.26
C LEU A 315 16.43 22.96 -4.46
N TRP A 316 15.63 23.81 -5.13
CA TRP A 316 15.99 24.44 -6.40
C TRP A 316 17.33 25.19 -6.36
N ASP A 317 18.24 24.83 -7.27
CA ASP A 317 19.54 25.46 -7.45
C ASP A 317 19.45 26.53 -8.53
N CYS A 318 19.28 27.77 -8.09
CA CYS A 318 19.15 28.97 -8.91
C CYS A 318 20.52 29.45 -9.44
N GLY A 319 21.27 28.53 -10.03
CA GLY A 319 22.32 28.81 -11.00
C GLY A 319 21.79 28.63 -12.44
N ARG A 320 22.70 28.56 -13.42
CA ARG A 320 22.34 28.43 -14.85
C ARG A 320 21.45 27.21 -15.19
N ASN A 321 21.44 26.17 -14.35
CA ASN A 321 20.62 24.97 -14.57
C ASN A 321 19.11 25.22 -14.39
N VAL A 322 18.71 26.26 -13.64
CA VAL A 322 17.28 26.58 -13.43
C VAL A 322 16.63 27.20 -14.68
N CYS A 323 17.42 27.73 -15.61
CA CYS A 323 16.95 28.51 -16.76
C CYS A 323 15.98 27.75 -17.67
N ALA A 324 16.18 26.44 -17.85
CA ALA A 324 15.25 25.61 -18.61
C ALA A 324 13.89 25.49 -17.92
N LEU A 325 13.88 25.33 -16.60
CA LEU A 325 12.65 25.27 -15.80
C LEU A 325 11.95 26.63 -15.76
N ALA A 326 12.67 27.73 -15.54
CA ALA A 326 12.10 29.08 -15.54
C ALA A 326 11.48 29.45 -16.89
N SER A 327 12.16 29.13 -18.01
CA SER A 327 11.64 29.32 -19.37
C SER A 327 10.43 28.42 -19.67
N TRP A 328 10.39 27.19 -19.14
CA TRP A 328 9.21 26.33 -19.25
C TRP A 328 8.02 26.89 -18.46
N LEU A 329 8.24 27.33 -17.21
CA LEU A 329 7.21 27.88 -16.33
C LEU A 329 6.60 29.19 -16.86
N SER A 330 7.41 30.10 -17.41
CA SER A 330 6.91 31.37 -17.98
C SER A 330 6.03 31.17 -19.22
N ASN A 331 6.21 30.05 -19.94
CA ASN A 331 5.38 29.67 -21.08
C ASN A 331 4.20 28.74 -20.69
N PHE A 332 4.21 28.14 -19.50
CA PHE A 332 3.24 27.11 -19.10
C PHE A 332 1.84 27.69 -18.82
N GLN A 333 0.89 27.36 -19.70
CA GLN A 333 -0.51 27.82 -19.61
C GLN A 333 -1.37 27.06 -18.58
N GLY A 334 -0.79 26.10 -17.85
CA GLY A 334 -1.46 25.32 -16.82
C GLY A 334 -1.40 25.97 -15.44
N ARG A 335 -1.83 25.23 -14.42
CA ARG A 335 -1.75 25.64 -13.02
C ARG A 335 -0.48 25.11 -12.36
N TYR A 336 0.24 25.97 -11.66
CA TYR A 336 1.33 25.57 -10.77
C TYR A 336 1.25 26.31 -9.44
N ASP A 337 2.02 25.86 -8.46
CA ASP A 337 2.18 26.45 -7.14
C ASP A 337 3.19 27.60 -7.18
N GLY A 338 2.72 28.85 -7.26
CA GLY A 338 3.56 30.06 -7.35
C GLY A 338 4.32 30.42 -6.05
N ASN A 339 5.17 29.52 -5.57
CA ASN A 339 6.15 29.71 -4.49
C ASN A 339 7.28 28.67 -4.64
N LEU A 340 8.02 28.74 -5.75
CA LEU A 340 9.18 27.90 -6.01
C LEU A 340 10.41 28.62 -5.45
N GLN A 341 10.68 28.45 -4.17
CA GLN A 341 11.82 29.11 -3.53
C GLN A 341 13.16 28.48 -3.92
N CYS A 342 14.14 29.31 -4.25
CA CYS A 342 15.54 28.93 -4.42
C CYS A 342 16.12 28.43 -3.09
N ALA A 343 16.77 27.27 -3.09
CA ALA A 343 17.47 26.70 -1.93
C ALA A 343 18.98 26.96 -1.97
N SER A 344 19.55 27.08 -3.17
CA SER A 344 20.93 27.50 -3.43
C SER A 344 20.96 28.38 -4.70
N PRO A 345 22.04 29.12 -4.97
CA PRO A 345 23.14 29.48 -4.05
C PRO A 345 22.70 30.46 -2.95
N GLU A 346 23.55 30.69 -1.93
CA GLU A 346 23.22 31.50 -0.74
C GLU A 346 22.72 32.92 -1.06
N TYR A 347 23.16 33.54 -2.15
CA TYR A 347 22.74 34.90 -2.53
C TYR A 347 21.29 34.99 -3.08
N ALA A 348 20.72 33.87 -3.52
CA ALA A 348 19.35 33.78 -4.02
C ALA A 348 18.41 33.03 -3.07
N GLN A 349 18.92 32.55 -1.93
CA GLN A 349 18.20 31.61 -1.07
C GLN A 349 16.94 32.24 -0.45
N GLY A 350 15.77 31.67 -0.77
CA GLY A 350 14.45 32.11 -0.28
C GLY A 350 13.66 32.98 -1.25
N GLU A 351 14.30 33.54 -2.29
CA GLU A 351 13.62 34.21 -3.41
C GLU A 351 12.87 33.19 -4.28
N ASP A 352 11.84 33.61 -5.03
CA ASP A 352 11.20 32.74 -6.02
C ASP A 352 12.11 32.54 -7.25
N VAL A 353 12.09 31.34 -7.83
CA VAL A 353 12.86 30.95 -9.02
C VAL A 353 12.70 31.92 -10.19
N LEU A 354 11.50 32.45 -10.44
CA LEU A 354 11.27 33.37 -11.56
C LEU A 354 11.81 34.78 -11.26
N ASP A 355 11.59 35.27 -10.05
CA ASP A 355 12.09 36.58 -9.60
C ASP A 355 13.62 36.58 -9.51
N ALA A 356 14.23 35.52 -9.00
CA ALA A 356 15.69 35.35 -8.92
C ALA A 356 16.35 35.29 -10.32
N VAL A 357 15.72 34.61 -11.28
CA VAL A 357 16.21 34.57 -12.68
C VAL A 357 16.26 35.96 -13.30
N TYR A 358 15.26 36.80 -13.02
CA TYR A 358 15.21 38.19 -13.49
C TYR A 358 16.19 39.08 -12.72
N ALA A 359 16.14 39.08 -11.39
CA ALA A 359 16.90 39.99 -10.52
C ALA A 359 18.43 39.76 -10.56
N PHE A 360 18.88 38.53 -10.82
CA PHE A 360 20.30 38.19 -10.94
C PHE A 360 20.75 37.92 -12.39
N HIS A 361 19.90 38.20 -13.39
CA HIS A 361 20.17 38.00 -14.82
C HIS A 361 20.71 36.59 -15.16
N LEU A 362 20.28 35.55 -14.43
CA LEU A 362 20.88 34.20 -14.44
C LEU A 362 20.88 33.51 -15.81
N CYS A 363 19.92 33.90 -16.65
CA CYS A 363 19.57 33.24 -17.90
C CYS A 363 19.74 34.16 -19.12
N GLU A 364 20.40 35.31 -18.95
CA GLU A 364 20.85 36.11 -20.08
C GLU A 364 22.14 35.52 -20.67
N ASP A 365 22.27 35.60 -22.00
CA ASP A 365 23.46 35.12 -22.72
C ASP A 365 24.64 36.06 -22.46
N GLY A 366 25.36 35.77 -21.39
CA GLY A 366 26.48 36.55 -20.86
C GLY A 366 27.70 36.63 -21.77
N ALA A 367 27.60 37.52 -22.77
CA ALA A 367 28.66 38.16 -23.56
C ALA A 367 29.57 37.28 -24.44
N GLU A 368 29.90 37.81 -25.63
CA GLU A 368 31.13 37.44 -26.32
C GLU A 368 32.36 37.75 -25.43
N PRO A 369 33.45 36.96 -25.52
CA PRO A 369 34.71 37.28 -24.86
C PRO A 369 35.42 38.43 -25.59
N THR A 370 34.96 39.66 -25.37
CA THR A 370 35.48 40.87 -26.00
C THR A 370 36.92 41.18 -25.55
N SER A 371 37.88 40.76 -26.38
CA SER A 371 39.19 41.40 -26.57
C SER A 371 39.96 41.79 -25.29
N GLY A 372 40.53 40.79 -24.60
CA GLY A 372 41.10 40.95 -23.26
C GLY A 372 42.61 40.72 -23.05
N HIS A 373 43.38 40.22 -24.03
CA HIS A 373 44.86 40.29 -24.02
C HIS A 373 45.46 39.80 -25.36
N LEU A 374 46.42 40.55 -25.92
CA LEU A 374 47.29 40.04 -26.99
C LEU A 374 48.42 39.19 -26.38
N LEU A 375 48.71 38.05 -27.01
CA LEU A 375 50.07 37.58 -27.24
C LEU A 375 50.12 36.76 -28.54
N SER A 376 51.13 37.00 -29.36
CA SER A 376 51.14 36.60 -30.78
C SER A 376 51.96 35.34 -31.06
N ALA A 377 51.44 34.46 -31.90
CA ALA A 377 52.23 33.49 -32.67
C ALA A 377 51.62 33.32 -34.07
N VAL A 378 52.38 33.64 -35.13
CA VAL A 378 51.93 33.57 -36.53
C VAL A 378 52.83 32.65 -37.34
N THR A 379 52.28 31.53 -37.79
CA THR A 379 52.62 30.82 -39.05
C THR A 379 51.36 30.03 -39.46
N ASN A 380 50.72 30.24 -40.63
CA ASN A 380 51.15 29.95 -42.01
C ASN A 380 51.67 28.50 -42.21
N ARG A 381 51.18 27.73 -43.21
CA ARG A 381 50.12 27.99 -44.21
C ARG A 381 49.67 26.68 -44.92
N SER A 382 48.44 26.71 -45.45
CA SER A 382 47.94 26.09 -46.71
C SER A 382 48.37 24.68 -47.18
N ASP A 383 47.40 23.80 -47.44
CA ASP A 383 46.95 23.34 -48.79
C ASP A 383 45.89 22.23 -48.63
N LEU A 384 44.68 22.24 -49.24
CA LEU A 384 44.22 22.30 -50.64
C LEU A 384 44.02 20.92 -51.32
N GLY A 385 42.76 20.51 -51.52
CA GLY A 385 42.36 19.69 -52.68
C GLY A 385 41.70 18.32 -52.41
N PRO A 386 40.68 17.88 -53.19
CA PRO A 386 39.92 16.64 -52.95
C PRO A 386 39.91 15.70 -54.21
N PRO A 387 38.83 14.97 -54.57
CA PRO A 387 38.43 13.68 -54.00
C PRO A 387 38.27 12.53 -55.03
N ALA A 388 38.11 11.30 -54.53
CA ALA A 388 37.70 10.11 -55.31
C ALA A 388 37.03 9.05 -54.38
N SER A 389 36.56 7.92 -54.90
CA SER A 389 35.26 7.71 -55.59
C SER A 389 35.02 6.20 -55.84
N SER A 390 33.76 5.78 -56.01
CA SER A 390 33.27 4.38 -56.22
C SER A 390 33.48 3.41 -55.03
N ALA A 391 32.66 2.40 -54.67
CA ALA A 391 31.39 1.76 -55.14
C ALA A 391 31.55 0.29 -55.61
N THR A 392 30.45 -0.49 -55.53
CA THR A 392 30.24 -1.86 -56.12
C THR A 392 31.12 -3.02 -55.54
N THR A 393 30.69 -4.28 -55.35
CA THR A 393 29.37 -4.96 -55.24
C THR A 393 29.53 -6.43 -54.79
N LEU A 394 28.44 -7.09 -54.33
CA LEU A 394 28.20 -8.56 -54.33
C LEU A 394 29.14 -9.46 -53.45
N ALA A 395 28.84 -10.74 -53.13
CA ALA A 395 27.57 -11.40 -52.78
C ALA A 395 27.79 -12.84 -52.24
N ASP A 396 26.75 -13.37 -51.59
CA ASP A 396 26.35 -14.81 -51.53
C ASP A 396 27.12 -15.83 -50.63
N GLY A 397 26.40 -16.89 -50.23
CA GLY A 397 26.89 -18.14 -49.60
C GLY A 397 27.15 -18.12 -48.07
N GLY A 398 26.62 -19.02 -47.23
CA GLY A 398 25.51 -19.98 -47.42
C GLY A 398 25.50 -21.23 -46.51
N ARG A 399 24.45 -21.39 -45.69
CA ARG A 399 23.92 -22.65 -45.04
C ARG A 399 24.70 -23.33 -43.87
N GLY A 400 23.95 -24.13 -43.09
CA GLY A 400 24.43 -25.09 -42.06
C GLY A 400 24.16 -24.68 -40.59
N SER A 401 23.01 -24.86 -39.91
CA SER A 401 21.89 -25.84 -39.90
C SER A 401 22.09 -27.18 -39.16
N THR A 402 21.79 -27.23 -37.84
CA THR A 402 21.41 -28.41 -37.01
C THR A 402 20.88 -27.92 -35.64
N THR A 403 19.64 -28.18 -35.18
CA THR A 403 19.12 -29.32 -34.35
C THR A 403 19.81 -29.54 -32.99
N ALA A 404 19.15 -29.78 -31.83
CA ALA A 404 17.72 -29.77 -31.43
C ALA A 404 17.57 -29.85 -29.86
N HIS A 405 16.34 -29.96 -29.32
CA HIS A 405 15.85 -30.63 -28.07
C HIS A 405 16.76 -30.81 -26.80
N SER A 406 16.30 -30.78 -25.53
CA SER A 406 14.95 -30.72 -24.91
C SER A 406 14.97 -30.52 -23.36
N SER A 407 13.78 -30.37 -22.76
CA SER A 407 13.32 -30.91 -21.44
C SER A 407 13.90 -30.45 -20.07
N LEU A 408 12.98 -29.91 -19.23
CA LEU A 408 12.96 -29.91 -17.75
C LEU A 408 12.89 -31.36 -17.17
N PRO A 409 13.07 -31.65 -15.85
CA PRO A 409 11.97 -31.57 -14.85
C PRO A 409 12.47 -31.30 -13.35
N PRO A 410 11.82 -31.69 -12.22
CA PRO A 410 11.46 -30.68 -11.17
C PRO A 410 11.56 -31.09 -9.66
N TRP A 411 11.91 -30.19 -8.72
CA TRP A 411 11.89 -30.54 -7.27
C TRP A 411 11.25 -29.55 -6.28
N LEU A 412 10.33 -30.14 -5.50
CA LEU A 412 9.66 -29.83 -4.22
C LEU A 412 9.81 -28.47 -3.49
N SER A 413 8.67 -28.07 -2.90
CA SER A 413 8.57 -27.14 -1.75
C SER A 413 8.22 -27.91 -0.47
N PRO A 414 8.75 -27.53 0.70
CA PRO A 414 8.17 -27.87 2.00
C PRO A 414 7.26 -26.74 2.52
N ALA A 415 6.07 -27.08 3.02
CA ALA A 415 5.18 -26.13 3.68
C ALA A 415 5.39 -26.16 5.20
N ALA A 416 5.81 -25.04 5.79
CA ALA A 416 5.93 -24.89 7.24
C ALA A 416 4.67 -24.21 7.81
N SER A 417 4.02 -24.85 8.79
CA SER A 417 2.86 -24.31 9.50
C SER A 417 3.30 -23.33 10.59
N THR A 418 2.94 -22.06 10.44
CA THR A 418 3.16 -21.04 11.48
C THR A 418 2.23 -21.27 12.69
N PRO A 419 2.71 -21.11 13.93
CA PRO A 419 1.87 -21.28 15.12
C PRO A 419 0.85 -20.14 15.23
N ARG A 420 -0.37 -20.46 15.70
CA ARG A 420 -1.43 -19.47 15.95
C ARG A 420 -1.03 -18.56 17.11
N MET A 421 -0.81 -17.26 16.83
CA MET A 421 -0.74 -16.24 17.87
C MET A 421 -2.10 -16.11 18.58
N PRO A 422 -2.19 -16.31 19.91
CA PRO A 422 -3.44 -16.12 20.64
C PRO A 422 -3.78 -14.63 20.76
N CYS A 423 -5.06 -14.29 20.61
CA CYS A 423 -5.55 -12.92 20.59
C CYS A 423 -5.58 -12.31 22.00
N ARG A 424 -4.42 -11.84 22.48
CA ARG A 424 -4.30 -11.17 23.78
C ARG A 424 -5.00 -9.81 23.75
N SER A 425 -6.19 -9.74 24.33
CA SER A 425 -6.81 -8.49 24.74
C SER A 425 -6.00 -7.88 25.89
N THR A 426 -5.41 -6.71 25.66
CA THR A 426 -4.56 -6.02 26.65
C THR A 426 -5.39 -5.28 27.70
N ARG A 427 -6.11 -6.02 28.55
CA ARG A 427 -6.64 -5.48 29.81
C ARG A 427 -5.50 -5.43 30.84
N TRP A 428 -5.00 -4.24 31.14
CA TRP A 428 -3.99 -4.05 32.18
C TRP A 428 -4.63 -4.16 33.58
N SER A 429 -4.20 -5.14 34.36
CA SER A 429 -4.48 -5.27 35.79
C SER A 429 -3.18 -5.59 36.54
N ARG A 430 -2.95 -4.95 37.69
CA ARG A 430 -1.66 -4.95 38.41
C ARG A 430 -1.48 -6.20 39.30
N ALA A 431 -0.22 -6.40 39.70
CA ALA A 431 0.28 -7.27 40.78
C ALA A 431 0.32 -8.80 40.52
N PRO A 432 1.15 -9.57 41.25
CA PRO A 432 2.48 -9.25 41.79
C PRO A 432 3.57 -10.26 41.34
N TRP A 433 4.83 -10.03 41.72
CA TRP A 433 5.94 -10.95 41.46
C TRP A 433 5.98 -12.12 42.48
N PRO A 434 6.18 -13.37 42.05
CA PRO A 434 6.64 -14.46 42.90
C PRO A 434 8.16 -14.68 42.79
N SER A 435 8.77 -15.16 43.87
CA SER A 435 10.21 -15.44 43.97
C SER A 435 10.51 -16.93 44.16
N SER A 436 11.41 -17.50 43.37
CA SER A 436 12.28 -18.62 43.76
C SER A 436 13.37 -18.91 42.72
N SER A 437 14.52 -19.39 43.19
CA SER A 437 15.63 -19.93 42.38
C SER A 437 15.82 -21.41 42.67
N PRO A 438 16.71 -22.11 41.94
CA PRO A 438 17.71 -22.92 42.66
C PRO A 438 19.13 -22.91 42.02
N SER A 439 20.13 -23.20 42.87
CA SER A 439 21.46 -23.85 42.64
C SER A 439 22.15 -23.77 41.25
N SER A 440 23.46 -23.51 41.11
CA SER A 440 24.57 -23.19 42.07
C SER A 440 25.81 -22.75 41.22
N SER A 441 27.12 -22.80 41.55
CA SER A 441 27.92 -23.36 42.68
C SER A 441 29.38 -22.87 42.62
N TRP A 442 29.99 -22.55 43.80
CA TRP A 442 31.45 -22.39 44.07
C TRP A 442 32.16 -21.21 43.35
N SER A 443 33.17 -20.51 43.89
CA SER A 443 33.83 -20.49 45.22
C SER A 443 34.34 -19.05 45.58
N TRP A 444 34.96 -18.86 46.75
CA TRP A 444 35.22 -17.55 47.40
C TRP A 444 36.49 -16.77 46.98
N CYS A 445 36.49 -15.44 47.15
CA CYS A 445 37.35 -14.77 48.14
C CYS A 445 36.99 -13.28 48.45
N SER A 446 37.46 -12.83 49.64
CA SER A 446 37.53 -11.50 50.29
C SER A 446 37.62 -10.22 49.41
N THR A 447 37.25 -8.98 49.84
CA THR A 447 37.09 -8.39 51.21
C THR A 447 36.25 -7.08 51.19
N CYS A 448 35.81 -6.57 52.36
CA CYS A 448 35.33 -5.19 52.60
C CYS A 448 36.08 -4.57 53.81
N PRO A 449 36.21 -3.23 53.94
CA PRO A 449 35.19 -2.30 54.49
C PRO A 449 35.04 -1.00 53.66
N GLY A 450 34.20 0.01 53.94
CA GLY A 450 33.17 0.18 54.98
C GLY A 450 33.24 1.55 55.71
N SER A 451 32.24 2.43 55.50
CA SER A 451 31.62 3.42 56.44
C SER A 451 30.63 4.31 55.65
N VAL A 452 29.37 4.59 56.06
CA VAL A 452 28.85 5.36 57.24
C VAL A 452 29.30 6.84 57.16
N SER A 453 28.45 7.86 57.01
CA SER A 453 27.28 8.19 57.87
C SER A 453 26.18 9.12 57.24
N GLN A 454 25.00 9.16 57.90
CA GLN A 454 23.97 10.23 57.90
C GLN A 454 24.18 11.14 59.17
N PRO A 455 23.35 12.17 59.57
CA PRO A 455 21.96 12.52 59.20
C PRO A 455 21.60 14.04 59.11
N ALA A 456 20.28 14.36 58.94
CA ALA A 456 19.53 15.58 59.37
C ALA A 456 19.97 16.97 58.79
N SER A 457 19.20 18.07 58.72
CA SER A 457 17.75 18.46 58.86
C SER A 457 17.60 19.92 58.30
N GLY A 458 16.44 20.54 58.03
CA GLY A 458 15.02 20.22 58.26
C GLY A 458 14.05 21.35 57.79
N SER A 459 13.17 21.81 58.67
CA SER A 459 12.21 22.95 58.60
C SER A 459 12.84 24.35 58.39
N SER A 460 12.19 25.44 57.92
CA SER A 460 10.87 25.77 57.28
C SER A 460 10.83 27.33 57.07
N ASP A 461 9.82 28.09 56.60
CA ASP A 461 8.46 27.88 56.04
C ASP A 461 7.99 29.14 55.22
N SER A 462 6.71 29.17 54.81
CA SER A 462 5.84 30.37 54.62
C SER A 462 6.04 31.37 53.45
N ALA A 463 5.13 31.24 52.47
CA ALA A 463 4.16 32.28 52.02
C ALA A 463 4.52 33.43 51.01
N LEU A 464 3.52 33.72 50.14
CA LEU A 464 3.18 35.00 49.47
C LEU A 464 4.24 35.69 48.56
N SER A 465 4.05 36.01 47.27
CA SER A 465 2.84 36.34 46.51
C SER A 465 3.17 36.77 45.04
N ARG A 466 2.14 36.73 44.17
CA ARG A 466 1.89 37.58 42.97
C ARG A 466 2.98 37.88 41.91
N SER A 467 2.73 37.27 40.73
CA SER A 467 2.47 37.94 39.43
C SER A 467 3.59 38.24 38.41
N ALA A 468 3.24 37.95 37.14
CA ALA A 468 3.68 38.55 35.87
C ALA A 468 5.17 38.48 35.44
N GLY A 469 5.40 38.43 34.12
CA GLY A 469 6.32 39.46 33.59
C GLY A 469 7.20 39.23 32.37
N SER A 470 7.44 38.01 31.87
CA SER A 470 8.19 37.72 30.61
C SER A 470 9.70 38.04 30.53
N LYS A 471 10.34 37.54 29.45
CA LYS A 471 11.64 37.92 28.83
C LYS A 471 12.98 37.62 29.55
N SER A 472 13.59 36.51 29.14
CA SER A 472 15.00 36.46 28.64
C SER A 472 15.05 35.43 27.49
N ARG A 473 15.82 35.54 26.39
CA ARG A 473 17.24 35.88 26.16
C ARG A 473 18.24 34.87 26.75
N ASN A 474 18.54 33.78 26.01
CA ASN A 474 19.80 33.66 25.25
C ASN A 474 20.00 32.29 24.54
N ARG A 475 20.75 32.34 23.43
CA ARG A 475 21.52 31.28 22.74
C ARG A 475 22.96 31.83 22.60
N PRO A 476 24.01 31.10 22.13
CA PRO A 476 24.04 29.75 21.52
C PRO A 476 25.17 28.81 22.06
N CYS A 477 25.34 27.65 21.39
CA CYS A 477 26.53 26.77 21.34
C CYS A 477 26.97 26.04 22.63
N ILE A 478 27.21 24.73 22.60
CA ILE A 478 28.36 24.09 21.94
C ILE A 478 28.04 22.72 21.31
N ARG A 479 28.90 22.28 20.38
CA ARG A 479 28.80 21.08 19.52
C ARG A 479 29.46 19.87 20.19
N TRP A 480 28.96 18.66 19.97
CA TRP A 480 29.62 17.41 20.36
C TRP A 480 29.85 16.49 19.14
N LEU A 481 31.03 15.88 19.08
CA LEU A 481 31.45 14.81 18.17
C LEU A 481 32.32 13.83 18.99
N PRO A 482 32.37 12.52 18.65
CA PRO A 482 32.93 11.49 19.54
C PRO A 482 34.45 11.35 19.44
N CYS A 483 35.08 10.93 20.55
CA CYS A 483 36.50 10.60 20.60
C CYS A 483 36.77 9.13 20.21
N LEU A 484 37.83 8.92 19.43
CA LEU A 484 38.50 7.63 19.26
C LEU A 484 39.56 7.41 20.36
N PRO A 485 39.98 6.16 20.58
CA PRO A 485 41.39 5.86 20.80
C PRO A 485 41.95 4.87 19.78
N ARG A 486 43.22 5.10 19.38
CA ARG A 486 44.13 4.05 18.87
C ARG A 486 44.90 3.47 20.09
N ASN A 487 45.78 2.47 20.04
CA ASN A 487 46.38 1.69 18.94
C ASN A 487 47.02 0.41 19.54
N THR A 488 47.10 -0.72 18.81
CA THR A 488 48.15 -1.72 19.06
C THR A 488 48.47 -2.58 17.82
N THR A 489 49.76 -2.62 17.49
CA THR A 489 50.48 -3.58 16.62
C THR A 489 50.60 -4.96 17.30
N LEU A 490 50.94 -6.10 16.67
CA LEU A 490 51.35 -6.54 15.31
C LEU A 490 50.78 -7.99 15.15
N ILE A 491 50.72 -8.66 13.99
CA ILE A 491 51.79 -9.45 13.34
C ILE A 491 51.22 -9.98 11.99
N THR A 492 52.08 -10.27 11.02
CA THR A 492 51.74 -10.81 9.69
C THR A 492 51.29 -12.28 9.68
N ASN A 493 50.36 -12.63 8.79
CA ASN A 493 50.61 -13.76 7.88
C ASN A 493 49.87 -13.65 6.53
N ARG A 494 50.42 -14.26 5.47
CA ARG A 494 49.82 -14.33 4.13
C ARG A 494 49.18 -15.70 3.92
N THR A 495 47.96 -15.74 3.38
CA THR A 495 47.47 -16.89 2.61
C THR A 495 46.58 -16.40 1.47
N THR A 496 47.04 -16.63 0.23
CA THR A 496 46.26 -16.38 -0.98
C THR A 496 45.47 -17.63 -1.35
N LEU A 497 44.16 -17.50 -1.57
CA LEU A 497 43.38 -18.46 -2.33
C LEU A 497 42.60 -17.73 -3.42
N ARG A 498 42.71 -18.23 -4.65
CA ARG A 498 41.85 -17.88 -5.78
C ARG A 498 40.75 -18.94 -5.86
N GLU A 499 39.56 -18.55 -6.30
CA GLU A 499 38.65 -19.47 -6.98
C GLU A 499 38.43 -19.01 -8.44
N PRO A 500 38.02 -19.91 -9.36
CA PRO A 500 38.23 -19.73 -10.80
C PRO A 500 36.97 -19.36 -11.59
N TRP A 501 37.23 -18.72 -12.75
CA TRP A 501 36.49 -18.71 -14.03
C TRP A 501 34.99 -19.10 -14.02
#